data_AF-A0A2M6XXS9-F1
#
_entry.id   AF-A0A2M6XXS9-F1
#
_cell.length_a   1.000
_cell.length_b   1.000
_cell.length_c   1.000
_cell.angle_alpha   90.00
_cell.angle_beta   90.00
_cell.angle_gamma   90.00
#
_symmetry.space_group_name_H-M   'P 1'
#
loop_
_entity.id
_entity.type
_entity.pdbx_description
1 polymer ?
#
loop_
_entity_poly.entity_id
_entity_poly.type
_entity_poly.pdbx_seq_one_letter_code
_entity_poly.pdbx_strand_id
1 'polypeptide(L)' 'MVVMGKVVAAQGLQGWLKIQVFTDYLDSLLDYTTWYVGNEGAWQPMQVTEASVHGKVLIAKLQGIADRTAAEQYKGLLVA' A
#
# COMPACT_ATOMS: atom_id res chain seq x y z
N MET A 1 -11.24 -9.95 7.18
CA MET A 1 -10.23 -8.98 6.71
C MET A 1 -10.98 -7.75 6.24
N VAL A 2 -10.56 -6.56 6.63
CA VAL A 2 -11.22 -5.31 6.23
C VAL A 2 -10.33 -4.64 5.20
N VAL A 3 -10.84 -4.45 3.98
CA VAL A 3 -10.09 -3.74 2.95
C VAL A 3 -10.08 -2.26 3.31
N MET A 4 -8.89 -1.73 3.59
CA MET A 4 -8.72 -0.34 3.98
C MET A 4 -8.36 0.57 2.80
N GLY A 5 -7.82 0.01 1.72
CA GLY A 5 -7.50 0.78 0.53
C GLY A 5 -7.15 -0.05 -0.69
N LYS A 6 -6.68 0.64 -1.72
CA LYS A 6 -6.27 0.07 -3.01
C LYS A 6 -5.05 0.81 -3.56
N VAL A 7 -4.08 0.07 -4.07
CA VAL A 7 -2.93 0.63 -4.80
C VAL A 7 -3.42 1.18 -6.13
N VAL A 8 -3.25 2.48 -6.35
CA VAL A 8 -3.71 3.17 -7.57
C VAL A 8 -2.59 3.45 -8.57
N ALA A 9 -1.36 3.62 -8.10
CA ALA A 9 -0.19 3.88 -8.95
C ALA A 9 1.12 3.71 -8.15
N ALA A 10 2.26 3.57 -8.85
CA ALA A 10 3.56 3.80 -8.23
C ALA A 10 3.84 5.31 -8.10
N GLN A 11 4.37 5.70 -6.95
CA GLN A 11 4.78 7.06 -6.61
C GLN A 11 6.31 7.19 -6.79
N GLY A 12 6.74 8.10 -7.68
CA GLY A 12 8.16 8.33 -7.92
C GLY A 12 8.91 7.11 -8.51
N LEU A 13 10.22 7.04 -8.24
CA LEU A 13 11.13 6.02 -8.76
C LEU A 13 11.62 5.02 -7.70
N GLN A 14 11.51 5.35 -6.42
CA GLN A 14 12.08 4.57 -5.30
C GLN A 14 11.16 3.47 -4.76
N GLY A 15 10.23 2.98 -5.58
CA GLY A 15 9.33 1.90 -5.18
C GLY A 15 8.20 2.29 -4.23
N TRP A 16 7.87 3.57 -4.10
CA TRP A 16 6.71 3.99 -3.31
C TRP A 16 5.41 3.60 -4.02
N LEU A 17 4.42 3.19 -3.24
CA LEU A 17 3.08 2.88 -3.68
C LEU A 17 2.14 4.01 -3.26
N LYS A 18 1.34 4.48 -4.20
CA LYS A 18 0.22 5.38 -3.94
C LYS A 18 -1.03 4.54 -3.70
N ILE A 19 -1.57 4.64 -2.50
CA ILE A 19 -2.73 3.90 -2.02
C ILE A 19 -3.87 4.88 -1.83
N GLN A 20 -4.98 4.62 -2.49
CA GLN A 20 -6.24 5.29 -2.21
C GLN A 20 -6.93 4.53 -1.10
N VAL A 21 -7.09 5.18 0.04
CA VAL A 21 -7.85 4.62 1.15
C VAL A 21 -9.36 4.71 0.88
N PHE A 22 -10.10 3.76 1.42
CA PHE A 22 -11.56 3.78 1.42
C PHE A 22 -12.15 4.16 2.79
N THR A 23 -11.29 4.20 3.80
CA THR A 23 -11.67 4.49 5.18
C THR A 23 -11.13 5.85 5.61
N ASP A 24 -11.89 6.55 6.46
CA ASP A 24 -11.43 7.76 7.15
C ASP A 24 -10.38 7.44 8.24
N TYR A 25 -10.18 6.16 8.61
CA TYR A 25 -9.13 5.73 9.55
C TYR A 25 -7.78 5.54 8.86
N LEU A 26 -7.29 6.57 8.18
CA LEU A 26 -5.99 6.56 7.50
C LEU A 26 -4.82 6.30 8.46
N ASP A 27 -4.88 6.89 9.64
CA ASP A 27 -3.79 6.86 10.62
C ASP A 27 -3.60 5.45 11.19
N SER A 28 -4.69 4.70 11.38
CA SER A 28 -4.63 3.34 11.92
C SER A 28 -3.84 2.39 11.01
N LEU A 29 -3.77 2.62 9.70
CA LEU A 29 -2.98 1.79 8.79
C LEU A 29 -1.47 2.00 9.05
N LEU A 30 -1.06 3.21 9.44
CA LEU A 30 0.34 3.57 9.73
C LEU A 30 0.87 2.88 10.99
N ASP A 31 0.00 2.56 11.94
CA ASP A 31 0.37 1.84 13.17
C ASP A 31 0.74 0.37 12.89
N TYR A 32 0.31 -0.20 11.77
CA TYR A 32 0.64 -1.57 11.39
C TYR A 32 1.94 -1.64 10.59
N THR A 33 2.89 -2.43 11.10
CA THR A 33 4.16 -2.72 10.43
C THR A 33 4.04 -3.76 9.32
N THR A 34 2.93 -4.50 9.24
CA THR A 34 2.68 -5.50 8.19
C THR A 34 1.29 -5.29 7.61
N TRP A 35 1.21 -5.13 6.30
CA TRP A 35 -0.05 -5.01 5.56
C TRP A 35 -0.27 -6.23 4.68
N TYR A 36 -1.52 -6.58 4.44
CA TYR A 36 -1.86 -7.59 3.47
C TYR A 36 -2.17 -6.92 2.14
N VAL A 37 -1.43 -7.29 1.09
CA VAL A 37 -1.64 -6.79 -0.26
C VAL A 37 -2.03 -7.93 -1.17
N GLY A 38 -3.12 -7.76 -1.94
CA GLY A 38 -3.61 -8.82 -2.79
C GLY A 38 -4.99 -8.57 -3.39
N ASN A 39 -5.57 -9.61 -3.98
CA ASN A 39 -6.95 -9.63 -4.47
C ASN A 39 -7.65 -10.92 -4.00
N GLU A 40 -8.94 -11.08 -4.31
CA GLU A 40 -9.82 -12.18 -3.87
C GLU A 40 -9.17 -13.57 -3.98
N GLY A 41 -8.58 -14.05 -2.87
CA GLY A 41 -7.96 -15.37 -2.74
C GLY A 41 -6.43 -15.39 -2.64
N ALA A 42 -5.73 -14.29 -2.92
CA ALA A 42 -4.27 -14.21 -2.92
C ALA A 42 -3.75 -13.01 -2.13
N TRP A 43 -3.96 -13.03 -0.81
CA TRP A 43 -3.39 -12.03 0.10
C TRP A 43 -1.96 -12.39 0.48
N GLN A 44 -1.04 -11.44 0.31
CA GLN A 44 0.35 -11.60 0.69
C GLN A 44 0.70 -10.61 1.80
N PRO A 45 1.21 -11.08 2.95
CA PRO A 45 1.72 -10.18 3.98
C PRO A 45 2.99 -9.50 3.48
N MET A 46 3.02 -8.19 3.59
CA MET A 46 4.10 -7.31 3.15
C MET A 46 4.49 -6.41 4.32
N GLN A 47 5.78 -6.38 4.63
CA GLN A 47 6.28 -5.51 5.68
C GLN A 47 6.36 -4.06 5.19
N VAL A 48 5.81 -3.14 5.96
CA VAL A 48 5.86 -1.71 5.68
C VAL A 48 7.16 -1.17 6.23
N THR A 49 7.98 -0.60 5.35
CA THR A 49 9.24 0.03 5.74
C THR A 49 9.03 1.50 6.06
N GLU A 50 8.25 2.19 5.25
CA GLU A 50 7.89 3.60 5.45
C GLU A 50 6.46 3.82 4.98
N ALA A 51 5.67 4.62 5.70
CA ALA A 51 4.34 5.03 5.26
C ALA A 51 4.03 6.45 5.72
N SER A 52 3.28 7.19 4.91
CA SER A 52 2.90 8.57 5.17
C SER A 52 1.56 8.90 4.54
N VAL A 53 0.74 9.69 5.23
CA VAL A 53 -0.56 10.15 4.73
C VAL A 53 -0.42 11.52 4.07
N HIS A 54 -0.87 11.61 2.82
CA HIS A 54 -0.84 12.81 2.00
C HIS A 54 -2.27 13.23 1.64
N GLY A 55 -2.97 13.82 2.60
CA GLY A 55 -4.37 14.24 2.43
C GLY A 55 -5.31 13.04 2.35
N LYS A 56 -5.91 12.80 1.17
CA LYS A 56 -6.85 11.67 0.93
C LYS A 56 -6.19 10.42 0.35
N VAL A 57 -4.86 10.44 0.20
CA VAL A 57 -4.08 9.30 -0.29
C VAL A 57 -3.01 8.95 0.72
N LEU A 58 -2.65 7.69 0.76
CA LEU A 58 -1.57 7.18 1.56
C LEU A 58 -0.43 6.78 0.63
N ILE A 59 0.80 7.13 0.99
CA ILE A 59 2.00 6.65 0.31
C ILE A 59 2.73 5.68 1.23
N ALA A 60 3.10 4.52 0.71
CA ALA A 60 3.82 3.52 1.49
C ALA A 60 4.91 2.85 0.68
N LYS A 61 5.92 2.40 1.38
CA LYS A 61 7.04 1.64 0.87
C LYS A 61 7.00 0.29 1.54
N LEU A 62 6.86 -0.75 0.73
CA LEU A 62 6.83 -2.13 1.19
C LEU A 62 8.20 -2.76 0.97
N GLN A 63 8.57 -3.65 1.88
CA GLN A 63 9.80 -4.41 1.76
C GLN A 63 9.76 -5.25 0.47
N GLY A 64 10.86 -5.22 -0.28
CA GLY A 64 10.98 -5.91 -1.58
C GLY A 64 10.54 -5.07 -2.78
N ILE A 65 9.96 -3.88 -2.58
CA ILE A 65 9.64 -2.94 -3.66
C ILE A 65 10.69 -1.83 -3.70
N ALA A 66 11.73 -2.02 -4.50
CA ALA A 66 12.86 -1.08 -4.58
C ALA A 66 12.70 -0.01 -5.67
N ASP A 67 11.90 -0.28 -6.70
CA ASP A 67 11.81 0.53 -7.89
C ASP A 67 10.37 0.67 -8.42
N ARG A 68 10.18 1.64 -9.32
CA ARG A 68 8.88 1.90 -9.94
C ARG A 68 8.29 0.67 -10.65
N THR A 69 9.12 -0.14 -11.30
CA THR A 69 8.65 -1.31 -12.05
C THR A 69 8.11 -2.37 -11.10
N ALA A 70 8.80 -2.63 -9.99
CA ALA A 70 8.30 -3.47 -8.91
C ALA A 70 6.97 -2.92 -8.35
N ALA A 71 6.91 -1.62 -8.07
CA ALA A 71 5.73 -0.97 -7.52
C ALA A 71 4.50 -1.05 -8.44
N GLU A 72 4.68 -0.88 -9.75
CA GLU A 72 3.57 -0.95 -10.72
C GLU A 72 2.94 -2.36 -10.79
N GLN A 73 3.66 -3.43 -10.42
CA GLN A 73 3.07 -4.78 -10.37
C GLN A 73 1.97 -4.91 -9.29
N TYR A 74 1.98 -4.04 -8.29
CA TYR A 74 0.98 -4.01 -7.23
C TYR A 74 -0.21 -3.11 -7.57
N LYS A 75 -0.16 -2.41 -8.69
CA LYS A 75 -1.25 -1.51 -9.11
C LYS A 75 -2.54 -2.30 -9.29
N GLY A 76 -3.61 -1.82 -8.65
CA GLY A 76 -4.92 -2.46 -8.69
C GLY A 76 -5.15 -3.46 -7.56
N LEU A 77 -4.13 -3.84 -6.79
CA LEU A 77 -4.28 -4.69 -5.61
C LEU A 77 -4.90 -3.92 -4.45
N LEU A 78 -5.61 -4.65 -3.60
CA LEU A 78 -6.23 -4.16 -2.38
C LEU A 78 -5.23 -4.23 -1.22
N VAL A 79 -5.40 -3.35 -0.24
CA VAL A 79 -4.60 -3.26 0.98
C VAL A 79 -5.52 -3.43 2.18
N ALA A 80 -5.16 -4.34 3.09
CA ALA A 80 -5.90 -4.67 4.29
C ALA A 80 -4.98 -4.81 5.51
#